data_AF-X6NT15-F1
#
_entry.id   AF-X6NT15-F1
#
_cell.length_a   1.000
_cell.length_b   1.000
_cell.length_c   1.000
_cell.angle_alpha   90.00
_cell.angle_beta   90.00
_cell.angle_gamma   90.00
#
_symmetry.space_group_name_H-M   'P 1'
#
loop_
_entity.id
_entity.type
_entity.pdbx_description
1 polymer ?
#
loop_
_entity_poly.entity_id
_entity_poly.type
_entity_poly.pdbx_seq_one_letter_code
_entity_poly.pdbx_strand_id
1 'polypeptide(L)'
;FFFFFFFFSPPSSLTQRERKKKKKGPAKFDFNLEKINDEELMNHSKEYGPQKRRYEFRDIDCFGLHECSLYGLKGTMAYFAHAEHIRQENKSIYSEEERTEVFKKLYAVFEGLNNNKQELGDYLKLAMDVGAVNIKVLELLDRCHNHMFGVPEPSLVSAAPVPGKCILMSGHDIIDVWRMLEATKDKGINVYTHGELLPSHAYPRLKKYKHFIGHFGSAWQNQVFVFVCNNNNYYCYYYLFCYKNWNGLEFKEFPGSIVMTTNCLMPPRRRYKDRLFTINAVGYEGIPHVDISNSKDMAVVIDKALSLEGFNEVKR
;
A
#
# COMPACT_ATOMS: atom_id res chain seq x y z
N PHE A 1 -5.25 -4.72 -11.54
CA PHE A 1 -4.77 -4.66 -10.14
C PHE A 1 -3.33 -5.15 -10.11
N PHE A 2 -2.34 -4.26 -10.29
CA PHE A 2 -0.94 -4.64 -10.21
C PHE A 2 -0.41 -4.31 -8.81
N PHE A 3 -0.40 -5.32 -7.95
CA PHE A 3 0.29 -5.31 -6.65
C PHE A 3 1.72 -5.83 -6.85
N PHE A 4 2.70 -4.93 -6.77
CA PHE A 4 4.11 -5.30 -6.69
C PHE A 4 4.53 -5.46 -5.23
N PHE A 5 4.23 -6.63 -4.67
CA PHE A 5 5.10 -7.23 -3.67
C PHE A 5 5.95 -8.26 -4.42
N PHE A 6 7.24 -7.99 -4.52
CA PHE A 6 8.20 -8.84 -5.20
C PHE A 6 8.78 -9.84 -4.20
N PHE A 7 8.42 -11.12 -4.35
CA PHE A 7 9.18 -12.24 -3.82
C PHE A 7 9.23 -13.32 -4.90
N PHE A 8 10.42 -13.61 -5.43
CA PHE A 8 10.64 -14.59 -6.49
C PHE A 8 11.75 -15.58 -6.14
N SER A 9 11.63 -16.79 -6.68
CA SER A 9 12.64 -17.86 -6.65
C SER A 9 13.85 -17.54 -7.53
N PRO A 10 15.06 -18.04 -7.20
CA PRO A 10 16.30 -17.72 -7.92
C PRO A 10 16.35 -18.34 -9.34
N PRO A 11 17.14 -17.76 -10.26
CA PRO A 11 17.20 -18.14 -11.67
C PRO A 11 17.64 -19.59 -11.90
N SER A 12 17.06 -20.21 -12.92
CA SER A 12 17.25 -21.61 -13.33
C SER A 12 18.50 -21.87 -14.19
N SER A 13 19.31 -20.84 -14.47
CA SER A 13 20.48 -20.94 -15.37
C SER A 13 21.80 -21.36 -14.71
N LEU A 14 21.81 -21.63 -13.39
CA LEU A 14 23.04 -22.03 -12.69
C LEU A 14 23.26 -23.55 -12.73
N THR A 15 24.44 -23.94 -13.18
CA THR A 15 24.90 -25.33 -13.21
C THR A 15 24.93 -25.92 -11.80
N GLN A 16 24.77 -27.24 -11.67
CA GLN A 16 24.73 -27.96 -10.38
C GLN A 16 25.96 -27.70 -9.48
N ARG A 17 27.09 -27.27 -10.08
CA ARG A 17 28.33 -26.86 -9.38
C ARG A 17 28.22 -25.49 -8.70
N GLU A 18 27.43 -24.57 -9.25
CA GLU A 18 27.23 -23.21 -8.70
C GLU A 18 26.28 -23.18 -7.50
N ARG A 19 25.36 -24.16 -7.41
CA ARG A 19 24.48 -24.36 -6.23
C ARG A 19 25.23 -24.68 -4.94
N LYS A 20 26.46 -25.24 -5.02
CA LYS A 20 27.26 -25.66 -3.85
C LYS A 20 28.02 -24.53 -3.16
N LYS A 21 28.10 -23.32 -3.73
CA LYS A 21 28.58 -22.16 -2.97
C LYS A 21 27.47 -21.75 -2.01
N LYS A 22 27.61 -22.11 -0.72
CA LYS A 22 26.75 -21.67 0.39
C LYS A 22 26.37 -20.20 0.20
N LYS A 23 25.15 -19.93 -0.29
CA LYS A 23 24.56 -18.59 -0.25
C LYS A 23 24.31 -18.30 1.23
N LYS A 24 25.25 -17.62 1.88
CA LYS A 24 25.07 -17.08 3.24
C LYS A 24 24.23 -15.82 3.10
N GLY A 25 22.99 -15.88 3.59
CA GLY A 25 22.08 -14.73 3.66
C GLY A 25 20.84 -14.87 2.77
N PRO A 26 19.82 -14.03 2.99
CA PRO A 26 18.63 -13.98 2.15
C PRO A 26 19.00 -13.73 0.69
N ALA A 27 18.17 -14.19 -0.24
CA ALA A 27 18.35 -13.89 -1.66
C ALA A 27 18.49 -12.37 -1.82
N LYS A 28 19.64 -11.92 -2.33
CA LYS A 28 19.82 -10.53 -2.75
C LYS A 28 19.31 -10.42 -4.18
N PHE A 29 18.21 -9.71 -4.36
CA PHE A 29 17.78 -9.26 -5.67
C PHE A 29 18.35 -7.87 -5.89
N ASP A 30 19.19 -7.72 -6.91
CA ASP A 30 19.85 -6.46 -7.25
C ASP A 30 18.98 -5.72 -8.26
N PHE A 31 18.07 -4.89 -7.75
CA PHE A 31 17.29 -3.95 -8.57
C PHE A 31 18.24 -2.81 -8.97
N ASN A 32 18.95 -2.96 -10.10
CA ASN A 32 19.68 -1.83 -10.66
C ASN A 32 18.67 -0.87 -11.32
N LEU A 33 18.09 0.00 -10.51
CA LEU A 33 17.09 0.99 -10.91
C LEU A 33 17.62 1.99 -11.95
N GLU A 34 18.95 2.12 -12.11
CA GLU A 34 19.56 2.98 -13.12
C GLU A 34 19.55 2.36 -14.52
N LYS A 35 19.35 1.04 -14.63
CA LYS A 35 19.35 0.30 -15.91
C LYS A 35 17.96 -0.15 -16.36
N ILE A 36 17.04 -0.28 -15.41
CA ILE A 36 15.68 -0.72 -15.68
C ILE A 36 14.92 0.32 -16.50
N ASN A 37 14.38 -0.13 -17.62
CA ASN A 37 13.44 0.61 -18.46
C ASN A 37 12.19 -0.25 -18.71
N ASP A 38 11.17 0.33 -19.37
CA ASP A 38 9.92 -0.36 -19.67
C ASP A 38 10.13 -1.68 -20.43
N GLU A 39 11.10 -1.73 -21.34
CA GLU A 39 11.41 -2.95 -22.11
C GLU A 39 11.96 -4.06 -21.21
N GLU A 40 12.90 -3.73 -20.31
CA GLU A 40 13.45 -4.69 -19.35
C GLU A 40 12.36 -5.21 -18.39
N LEU A 41 11.49 -4.33 -17.88
CA LEU A 41 10.35 -4.74 -17.04
C LEU A 41 9.39 -5.66 -17.81
N MET A 42 9.11 -5.34 -19.07
CA MET A 42 8.26 -6.18 -19.92
C MET A 42 8.91 -7.53 -20.20
N ASN A 43 10.22 -7.58 -20.42
CA ASN A 43 10.94 -8.85 -20.59
C ASN A 43 10.95 -9.67 -19.30
N HIS A 44 11.19 -9.05 -18.15
CA HIS A 44 11.09 -9.71 -16.85
C HIS A 44 9.67 -10.24 -16.60
N SER A 45 8.63 -9.50 -17.01
CA SER A 45 7.24 -9.94 -16.88
C SER A 45 6.93 -11.19 -17.70
N LYS A 46 7.60 -11.38 -18.85
CA LYS A 46 7.48 -12.61 -19.66
C LYS A 46 8.14 -13.81 -19.00
N GLU A 47 9.14 -13.58 -18.14
CA GLU A 47 9.90 -14.63 -17.47
C GLU A 47 9.30 -14.99 -16.10
N TYR A 48 8.69 -14.04 -15.39
CA TYR A 48 8.19 -14.23 -14.01
C TYR A 48 6.71 -13.86 -13.82
N GLY A 49 6.02 -13.46 -14.88
CA GLY A 49 4.62 -13.07 -14.84
C GLY A 49 3.64 -14.25 -14.73
N PRO A 50 2.36 -13.96 -14.44
CA PRO A 50 1.32 -14.98 -14.32
C PRO A 50 1.11 -15.76 -15.63
N GLN A 51 1.36 -15.15 -16.79
CA GLN A 51 1.27 -15.84 -18.08
C GLN A 51 2.33 -16.95 -18.20
N LYS A 52 3.57 -16.69 -17.78
CA LYS A 52 4.63 -17.70 -17.78
C LYS A 52 4.29 -18.85 -16.84
N ARG A 53 3.89 -18.53 -15.60
CA ARG A 53 3.45 -19.55 -14.63
C ARG A 53 2.30 -20.38 -15.18
N ARG A 54 1.30 -19.77 -15.82
CA ARG A 54 0.20 -20.50 -16.46
C ARG A 54 0.67 -21.61 -17.40
N TYR A 55 1.73 -21.39 -18.17
CA TYR A 55 2.30 -22.41 -19.07
C TYR A 55 3.11 -23.49 -18.35
N GLU A 56 3.49 -23.29 -17.09
CA GLU A 56 4.21 -24.27 -16.26
C GLU A 56 3.25 -25.24 -15.56
N PHE A 57 1.99 -24.84 -15.38
CA PHE A 57 0.93 -25.70 -14.86
C PHE A 57 0.28 -26.52 -15.98
N ARG A 58 0.11 -27.83 -15.73
CA ARG A 58 -0.63 -28.72 -16.62
C ARG A 58 -2.14 -28.59 -16.45
N ASP A 59 -2.58 -28.31 -15.23
CA ASP A 59 -3.97 -28.19 -14.83
C ASP A 59 -4.30 -26.72 -14.52
N ILE A 60 -5.39 -26.22 -15.12
CA ILE A 60 -5.85 -24.84 -14.95
C ILE A 60 -6.36 -24.57 -13.54
N ASP A 61 -6.90 -25.58 -12.85
CA ASP A 61 -7.42 -25.43 -11.49
C ASP A 61 -6.27 -25.32 -10.48
N CYS A 62 -5.21 -26.11 -10.69
CA CYS A 62 -3.95 -25.97 -9.93
C CYS A 62 -3.34 -24.58 -10.12
N PHE A 63 -3.30 -24.06 -11.36
CA PHE A 63 -2.86 -22.69 -11.62
C PHE A 63 -3.73 -21.65 -10.91
N GLY A 64 -5.07 -21.80 -11.00
CA GLY A 64 -6.02 -20.89 -10.38
C GLY A 64 -5.86 -20.82 -8.86
N LEU A 65 -5.72 -21.98 -8.20
CA LEU A 65 -5.47 -22.04 -6.75
C LEU A 65 -4.09 -21.48 -6.39
N HIS A 66 -3.04 -21.77 -7.17
CA HIS A 66 -1.72 -21.20 -6.96
C HIS A 66 -1.75 -19.66 -6.99
N GLU A 67 -2.34 -19.07 -8.02
CA GLU A 67 -2.45 -17.61 -8.14
C GLU A 67 -3.34 -17.01 -7.04
N CYS A 68 -4.45 -17.68 -6.70
CA CYS A 68 -5.31 -17.29 -5.58
C CYS A 68 -4.52 -17.23 -4.26
N SER A 69 -3.74 -18.27 -3.95
CA SER A 69 -2.88 -18.33 -2.78
C SER A 69 -1.77 -17.28 -2.82
N LEU A 70 -1.16 -17.02 -3.98
CA LEU A 70 -0.15 -15.98 -4.14
C LEU A 70 -0.72 -14.58 -3.87
N TYR A 71 -1.89 -14.26 -4.43
CA TYR A 71 -2.53 -12.97 -4.20
C TYR A 71 -3.04 -12.83 -2.77
N GLY A 72 -3.58 -13.90 -2.19
CA GLY A 72 -3.95 -13.94 -0.78
C GLY A 72 -2.76 -13.69 0.14
N LEU A 73 -1.63 -14.37 -0.11
CA LEU A 73 -0.39 -14.17 0.64
C LEU A 73 0.10 -12.71 0.56
N LYS A 74 0.05 -12.08 -0.63
CA LYS A 74 0.41 -10.66 -0.77
C LYS A 74 -0.47 -9.75 0.09
N GLY A 75 -1.78 -9.97 0.09
CA GLY A 75 -2.72 -9.23 0.94
C GLY A 75 -2.42 -9.44 2.43
N THR A 76 -2.23 -10.68 2.84
CA THR A 76 -1.89 -11.02 4.22
C THR A 76 -0.56 -10.39 4.66
N MET A 77 0.48 -10.41 3.81
CA MET A 77 1.76 -9.77 4.11
C MET A 77 1.65 -8.25 4.20
N ALA A 78 0.73 -7.60 3.47
CA ALA A 78 0.47 -6.17 3.62
C ALA A 78 -0.08 -5.85 5.02
N TYR A 79 -1.06 -6.62 5.51
CA TYR A 79 -1.56 -6.46 6.89
C TYR A 79 -0.48 -6.73 7.94
N PHE A 80 0.38 -7.72 7.72
CA PHE A 80 1.49 -8.01 8.62
C PHE A 80 2.53 -6.87 8.63
N ALA A 81 2.81 -6.27 7.47
CA ALA A 81 3.71 -5.12 7.37
C ALA A 81 3.18 -3.91 8.18
N HIS A 82 1.87 -3.64 8.13
CA HIS A 82 1.24 -2.62 8.97
C HIS A 82 1.40 -2.90 10.46
N ALA A 83 1.21 -4.15 10.89
CA ALA A 83 1.42 -4.54 12.28
C ALA A 83 2.89 -4.36 12.71
N GLU A 84 3.83 -4.64 11.81
CA GLU A 84 5.26 -4.44 12.03
C GLU A 84 5.64 -2.95 12.08
N HIS A 85 5.05 -2.09 11.25
CA HIS A 85 5.27 -0.63 11.32
C HIS A 85 4.87 -0.07 12.68
N ILE A 86 3.70 -0.49 13.19
CA ILE A 86 3.24 -0.10 14.53
C ILE A 86 4.16 -0.66 15.61
N ARG A 87 4.60 -1.91 15.46
CA ARG A 87 5.51 -2.54 16.42
C ARG A 87 6.89 -1.87 16.49
N GLN A 88 7.37 -1.27 15.41
CA GLN A 88 8.63 -0.51 15.43
C GLN A 88 8.57 0.66 16.41
N GLU A 89 7.39 1.27 16.59
CA GLU A 89 7.13 2.33 17.57
C GLU A 89 6.95 1.77 18.98
N ASN A 90 6.35 0.58 19.10
CA ASN A 90 6.19 -0.08 20.39
C ASN A 90 6.34 -1.60 20.30
N LYS A 91 7.53 -2.09 20.66
CA LYS A 91 7.86 -3.52 20.61
C LYS A 91 7.11 -4.37 21.65
N SER A 92 6.45 -3.76 22.64
CA SER A 92 5.74 -4.50 23.69
C SER A 92 4.34 -4.97 23.29
N ILE A 93 3.82 -4.52 22.14
CA ILE A 93 2.47 -4.87 21.66
C ILE A 93 2.34 -6.38 21.44
N TYR A 94 3.38 -6.99 20.86
CA TYR A 94 3.50 -8.44 20.73
C TYR A 94 4.96 -8.89 20.77
N SER A 95 5.17 -10.09 21.30
CA SER A 95 6.50 -10.64 21.55
C SER A 95 7.21 -11.04 20.26
N GLU A 96 8.54 -11.13 20.31
CA GLU A 96 9.33 -11.69 19.20
C GLU A 96 8.98 -13.15 18.91
N GLU A 97 8.51 -13.90 19.92
CA GLU A 97 8.05 -15.27 19.75
C GLU A 97 6.78 -15.33 18.92
N GLU A 98 5.78 -14.50 19.25
CA GLU A 98 4.53 -14.41 18.49
C GLU A 98 4.79 -13.94 17.05
N ARG A 99 5.64 -12.91 16.91
CA ARG A 99 6.12 -12.44 15.59
C ARG A 99 6.73 -13.57 14.77
N THR A 100 7.60 -14.37 15.39
CA THR A 100 8.29 -15.49 14.74
C THR A 100 7.31 -16.59 14.35
N GLU A 101 6.30 -16.88 15.16
CA GLU A 101 5.26 -17.87 14.84
C GLU A 101 4.49 -17.45 13.57
N VAL A 102 4.01 -16.21 13.52
CA VAL A 102 3.29 -15.68 12.36
C VAL A 102 4.17 -15.70 11.12
N PHE A 103 5.42 -15.23 11.24
CA PHE A 103 6.37 -15.21 10.13
C PHE A 103 6.67 -16.63 9.60
N LYS A 104 6.84 -17.63 10.46
CA LYS A 104 7.04 -19.03 10.05
C LYS A 104 5.86 -19.56 9.22
N LYS A 105 4.63 -19.22 9.59
CA LYS A 105 3.43 -19.64 8.85
C LYS A 105 3.34 -18.96 7.47
N LEU A 106 3.63 -17.66 7.41
CA LEU A 106 3.74 -16.93 6.13
C LEU A 106 4.82 -17.55 5.22
N TYR A 107 5.98 -17.87 5.80
CA TYR A 107 7.07 -18.48 5.07
C TYR A 107 6.73 -19.89 4.57
N ALA A 108 6.01 -20.69 5.35
CA ALA A 108 5.56 -22.02 4.93
C ALA A 108 4.62 -21.95 3.71
N VAL A 109 3.71 -20.97 3.67
CA VAL A 109 2.86 -20.72 2.50
C VAL A 109 3.72 -20.31 1.30
N PHE A 110 4.68 -19.40 1.49
CA PHE A 110 5.59 -18.98 0.43
C PHE A 110 6.44 -20.15 -0.12
N GLU A 111 6.92 -21.04 0.74
CA GLU A 111 7.61 -22.26 0.33
C GLU A 111 6.70 -23.16 -0.50
N GLY A 112 5.46 -23.36 -0.05
CA GLY A 112 4.43 -24.08 -0.80
C GLY A 112 4.21 -23.50 -2.20
N LEU A 113 4.12 -22.19 -2.34
CA LEU A 113 3.97 -21.53 -3.65
C LEU A 113 5.14 -21.77 -4.60
N ASN A 114 6.34 -22.07 -4.09
CA ASN A 114 7.52 -22.34 -4.92
C ASN A 114 7.66 -23.82 -5.30
N ASN A 115 6.78 -24.71 -4.81
CA ASN A 115 6.76 -26.12 -5.19
C ASN A 115 5.78 -26.38 -6.34
N ASN A 116 6.30 -26.58 -7.55
CA ASN A 116 5.50 -26.82 -8.77
C ASN A 116 5.14 -28.29 -9.03
N LYS A 117 5.35 -29.18 -8.05
CA LYS A 117 5.03 -30.62 -8.13
C LYS A 117 3.83 -31.03 -7.29
N GLN A 118 3.05 -30.05 -6.83
CA GLN A 118 1.86 -30.26 -6.01
C GLN A 118 0.67 -30.71 -6.85
N GLU A 119 -0.23 -31.46 -6.24
CA GLU A 119 -1.52 -31.83 -6.83
C GLU A 119 -2.63 -30.86 -6.41
N LEU A 120 -3.82 -31.00 -7.00
CA LEU A 120 -4.95 -30.10 -6.74
C LEU A 120 -5.29 -29.96 -5.25
N GLY A 121 -5.27 -31.09 -4.52
CA GLY A 121 -5.54 -31.11 -3.08
C GLY A 121 -4.51 -30.33 -2.26
N ASP A 122 -3.24 -30.34 -2.67
CA ASP A 122 -2.19 -29.58 -2.01
C ASP A 122 -2.37 -28.08 -2.22
N TYR A 123 -2.71 -27.66 -3.44
CA TYR A 123 -2.99 -26.25 -3.72
C TYR A 123 -4.25 -25.74 -3.02
N LEU A 124 -5.29 -26.59 -2.90
CA LEU A 124 -6.47 -26.26 -2.10
C LEU A 124 -6.09 -26.07 -0.63
N LYS A 125 -5.29 -26.98 -0.08
CA LYS A 125 -4.77 -26.86 1.29
C LYS A 125 -3.96 -25.57 1.45
N LEU A 126 -3.11 -25.23 0.48
CA LEU A 126 -2.31 -24.02 0.49
C LEU A 126 -3.17 -22.75 0.53
N ALA A 127 -4.27 -22.71 -0.23
CA ALA A 127 -5.25 -21.62 -0.19
C ALA A 127 -5.93 -21.51 1.19
N MET A 128 -6.26 -22.64 1.81
CA MET A 128 -6.82 -22.66 3.17
C MET A 128 -5.78 -22.20 4.22
N ASP A 129 -4.51 -22.59 4.07
CA ASP A 129 -3.42 -22.17 4.96
C ASP A 129 -3.20 -20.64 4.89
N VAL A 130 -3.33 -20.02 3.70
CA VAL A 130 -3.34 -18.55 3.55
C VAL A 130 -4.46 -17.93 4.37
N GLY A 131 -5.69 -18.44 4.25
CA GLY A 131 -6.83 -17.94 5.02
C GLY A 131 -6.62 -18.06 6.53
N ALA A 132 -6.11 -19.20 6.99
CA ALA A 132 -5.82 -19.44 8.41
C ALA A 132 -4.75 -18.48 8.96
N VAL A 133 -3.67 -18.23 8.20
CA VAL A 133 -2.65 -17.26 8.64
C VAL A 133 -3.14 -15.82 8.55
N ASN A 134 -4.01 -15.50 7.59
CA ASN A 134 -4.59 -14.18 7.44
C ASN A 134 -5.42 -13.77 8.66
N ILE A 135 -6.21 -14.70 9.23
CA ILE A 135 -6.97 -14.45 10.46
C ILE A 135 -6.03 -14.05 11.61
N LYS A 136 -4.92 -14.80 11.80
CA LYS A 136 -3.92 -14.48 12.83
C LYS A 136 -3.27 -13.12 12.61
N VAL A 137 -2.95 -12.78 11.36
CA VAL A 137 -2.36 -11.48 11.01
C VAL A 137 -3.34 -10.33 11.25
N LEU A 138 -4.62 -10.49 10.89
CA LEU A 138 -5.65 -9.49 11.13
C LEU A 138 -5.90 -9.28 12.62
N GLU A 139 -5.94 -10.36 13.43
CA GLU A 139 -6.01 -10.28 14.89
C GLU A 139 -4.82 -9.50 15.46
N LEU A 140 -3.61 -9.78 14.97
CA LEU A 140 -2.41 -9.07 15.38
C LEU A 140 -2.49 -7.57 15.04
N LEU A 141 -2.89 -7.23 13.81
CA LEU A 141 -3.03 -5.85 13.36
C LEU A 141 -4.11 -5.10 14.14
N ASP A 142 -5.25 -5.73 14.39
CA ASP A 142 -6.32 -5.16 15.22
C ASP A 142 -5.82 -4.81 16.63
N ARG A 143 -5.12 -5.75 17.29
CA ARG A 143 -4.50 -5.47 18.60
C ARG A 143 -3.48 -4.34 18.54
N CYS A 144 -2.68 -4.26 17.48
CA CYS A 144 -1.72 -3.17 17.28
C CYS A 144 -2.42 -1.82 17.21
N HIS A 145 -3.46 -1.71 16.39
CA HIS A 145 -4.25 -0.48 16.27
C HIS A 145 -4.93 -0.12 17.59
N ASN A 146 -5.59 -1.08 18.25
CA ASN A 146 -6.31 -0.85 19.49
C ASN A 146 -5.38 -0.42 20.63
N HIS A 147 -4.20 -1.04 20.74
CA HIS A 147 -3.19 -0.68 21.72
C HIS A 147 -2.61 0.72 21.47
N MET A 148 -2.28 1.04 20.22
CA MET A 148 -1.67 2.34 19.91
C MET A 148 -2.65 3.49 19.91
N PHE A 149 -3.84 3.31 19.35
CA PHE A 149 -4.74 4.41 19.03
C PHE A 149 -6.07 4.38 19.82
N GLY A 150 -6.32 3.31 20.58
CA GLY A 150 -7.58 3.05 21.29
C GLY A 150 -8.56 2.23 20.45
N VAL A 151 -9.62 1.73 21.08
CA VAL A 151 -10.69 1.01 20.38
C VAL A 151 -11.51 2.01 19.55
N PRO A 152 -11.76 1.75 18.25
CA PRO A 152 -12.59 2.61 17.41
C PRO A 152 -13.98 2.85 18.00
N GLU A 153 -14.49 4.08 17.87
CA GLU A 153 -15.83 4.46 18.28
C GLU A 153 -16.60 5.18 17.16
N PRO A 154 -17.94 5.09 17.14
CA PRO A 154 -18.77 5.84 16.19
C PRO A 154 -18.38 7.32 16.19
N SER A 155 -18.04 7.85 15.01
CA SER A 155 -17.47 9.18 14.89
C SER A 155 -18.08 9.92 13.69
N LEU A 156 -18.45 11.18 13.92
CA LEU A 156 -18.83 12.09 12.85
C LEU A 156 -17.56 12.64 12.21
N VAL A 157 -17.44 12.48 10.89
CA VAL A 157 -16.27 12.92 10.14
C VAL A 157 -16.68 14.05 9.20
N SER A 158 -16.01 15.20 9.31
CA SER A 158 -16.25 16.31 8.41
C SER A 158 -15.72 15.99 7.01
N ALA A 159 -16.51 16.29 5.98
CA ALA A 159 -16.05 16.38 4.60
C ALA A 159 -15.78 17.83 4.17
N ALA A 160 -16.10 18.80 5.02
CA ALA A 160 -15.98 20.21 4.70
C ALA A 160 -14.51 20.68 4.86
N PRO A 161 -13.93 21.34 3.84
CA PRO A 161 -12.62 21.93 3.95
C PRO A 161 -12.63 23.12 4.93
N VAL A 162 -11.59 23.19 5.75
CA VAL A 162 -11.30 24.30 6.66
C VAL A 162 -10.16 25.14 6.08
N PRO A 163 -10.27 26.48 6.07
CA PRO A 163 -9.22 27.37 5.59
C PRO A 163 -7.86 27.12 6.26
N GLY A 164 -6.79 27.32 5.49
CA GLY A 164 -5.41 27.20 5.96
C GLY A 164 -4.59 26.15 5.21
N LYS A 165 -3.30 26.04 5.61
CA LYS A 165 -2.35 25.07 5.05
C LYS A 165 -2.82 23.66 5.34
N CYS A 166 -2.57 22.73 4.43
CA CYS A 166 -3.09 21.38 4.59
C CYS A 166 -2.21 20.28 4.01
N ILE A 167 -2.34 19.08 4.57
CA ILE A 167 -1.73 17.83 4.11
C ILE A 167 -2.83 16.77 3.98
N LEU A 168 -2.80 16.02 2.88
CA LEU A 168 -3.67 14.89 2.64
C LEU A 168 -2.89 13.58 2.81
N MET A 169 -3.32 12.73 3.73
CA MET A 169 -2.81 11.38 3.90
C MET A 169 -3.73 10.38 3.18
N SER A 170 -3.18 9.50 2.34
CA SER A 170 -3.93 8.40 1.72
C SER A 170 -3.20 7.07 1.81
N GLY A 171 -3.90 5.96 1.57
CA GLY A 171 -3.43 4.59 1.80
C GLY A 171 -4.09 4.00 3.04
N HIS A 172 -3.30 3.36 3.92
CA HIS A 172 -3.83 2.56 5.05
C HIS A 172 -3.01 2.68 6.35
N ASP A 173 -1.77 3.19 6.33
CA ASP A 173 -0.95 3.27 7.55
C ASP A 173 -1.44 4.38 8.49
N ILE A 174 -2.21 4.00 9.51
CA ILE A 174 -2.71 4.91 10.56
C ILE A 174 -1.55 5.46 11.42
N ILE A 175 -0.48 4.68 11.58
CA ILE A 175 0.72 5.13 12.29
C ILE A 175 1.39 6.34 11.62
N ASP A 176 1.36 6.40 10.30
CA ASP A 176 1.92 7.51 9.54
C ASP A 176 1.04 8.75 9.61
N VAL A 177 -0.28 8.59 9.73
CA VAL A 177 -1.19 9.69 10.09
C VAL A 177 -0.83 10.24 11.47
N TRP A 178 -0.61 9.36 12.45
CA TRP A 178 -0.20 9.79 13.80
C TRP A 178 1.14 10.52 13.81
N ARG A 179 2.16 9.99 13.13
CA ARG A 179 3.48 10.65 12.97
C ARG A 179 3.34 12.03 12.34
N MET A 180 2.51 12.15 11.30
CA MET A 180 2.23 13.42 10.65
C MET A 180 1.53 14.39 11.61
N LEU A 181 0.55 13.93 12.39
CA LEU A 181 -0.17 14.76 13.37
C LEU A 181 0.75 15.26 14.48
N GLU A 182 1.64 14.42 15.00
CA GLU A 182 2.68 14.80 15.95
C GLU A 182 3.63 15.85 15.36
N ALA A 183 4.14 15.61 14.15
CA ALA A 183 5.10 16.50 13.50
C ALA A 183 4.50 17.85 13.09
N THR A 184 3.19 17.91 12.82
CA THR A 184 2.48 19.13 12.39
C THR A 184 1.80 19.87 13.54
N LYS A 185 1.92 19.37 14.77
CA LYS A 185 1.38 20.02 15.96
C LYS A 185 1.87 21.46 16.06
N ASP A 186 0.94 22.39 16.26
CA ASP A 186 1.20 23.82 16.42
C ASP A 186 1.86 24.52 15.21
N LYS A 187 1.88 23.89 14.02
CA LYS A 187 2.44 24.47 12.78
C LYS A 187 1.41 25.18 11.90
N GLY A 188 0.13 25.23 12.31
CA GLY A 188 -0.95 25.81 11.50
C GLY A 188 -1.27 25.03 10.23
N ILE A 189 -1.03 23.70 10.23
CA ILE A 189 -1.32 22.80 9.12
C ILE A 189 -2.45 21.86 9.50
N ASN A 190 -3.49 21.84 8.69
CA ASN A 190 -4.63 20.93 8.79
C ASN A 190 -4.33 19.59 8.11
N VAL A 191 -4.54 18.48 8.81
CA VAL A 191 -4.35 17.13 8.28
C VAL A 191 -5.70 16.52 7.91
N TYR A 192 -5.79 15.97 6.69
CA TYR A 192 -6.97 15.28 6.15
C TYR A 192 -6.61 13.84 5.78
N THR A 193 -7.61 12.97 5.78
CA THR A 193 -7.49 11.61 5.21
C THR A 193 -8.18 11.50 3.85
N HIS A 194 -7.81 10.51 3.04
CA HIS A 194 -8.45 10.17 1.78
C HIS A 194 -8.47 8.65 1.56
N GLY A 195 -9.54 8.13 0.95
CA GLY A 195 -9.74 6.71 0.69
C GLY A 195 -9.78 5.88 1.98
N GLU A 196 -8.94 4.84 2.02
CA GLU A 196 -8.95 3.83 3.09
C GLU A 196 -8.42 4.34 4.45
N LEU A 197 -7.96 5.59 4.54
CA LEU A 197 -7.64 6.24 5.82
C LEU A 197 -8.84 6.92 6.50
N LEU A 198 -10.06 6.87 5.92
CA LEU A 198 -11.29 7.33 6.59
C LEU A 198 -11.44 6.76 8.02
N PRO A 199 -11.22 5.46 8.29
CA PRO A 199 -11.38 4.87 9.62
C PRO A 199 -10.44 5.47 10.69
N SER A 200 -9.37 6.18 10.31
CA SER A 200 -8.47 6.86 11.24
C SER A 200 -9.22 7.81 12.20
N HIS A 201 -10.34 8.38 11.75
CA HIS A 201 -11.20 9.28 12.54
C HIS A 201 -12.00 8.58 13.64
N ALA A 202 -12.09 7.26 13.63
CA ALA A 202 -12.76 6.49 14.68
C ALA A 202 -11.87 6.28 15.92
N TYR A 203 -10.56 6.50 15.82
CA TYR A 203 -9.60 6.18 16.88
C TYR A 203 -9.46 7.31 17.91
N PRO A 204 -9.76 7.06 19.21
CA PRO A 204 -9.77 8.10 20.25
C PRO A 204 -8.46 8.88 20.40
N ARG A 205 -7.29 8.25 20.20
CA ARG A 205 -5.99 8.93 20.29
C ARG A 205 -5.84 10.00 19.20
N LEU A 206 -6.27 9.72 17.97
CA LEU A 206 -6.15 10.65 16.84
C LEU A 206 -7.20 11.78 16.91
N LYS A 207 -8.35 11.52 17.51
CA LYS A 207 -9.39 12.54 17.72
C LYS A 207 -8.95 13.69 18.64
N LYS A 208 -7.87 13.51 19.41
CA LYS A 208 -7.33 14.55 20.32
C LYS A 208 -6.64 15.70 19.57
N TYR A 209 -6.21 15.50 18.32
CA TYR A 209 -5.52 16.54 17.55
C TYR A 209 -6.54 17.45 16.89
N LYS A 210 -6.61 18.72 17.31
CA LYS A 210 -7.56 19.71 16.78
C LYS A 210 -7.35 20.02 15.30
N HIS A 211 -6.12 19.86 14.81
CA HIS A 211 -5.76 20.05 13.40
C HIS A 211 -5.98 18.80 12.55
N PHE A 212 -6.53 17.72 13.12
CA PHE A 212 -7.03 16.58 12.36
C PHE A 212 -8.48 16.85 11.93
N ILE A 213 -8.66 17.37 10.72
CA ILE A 213 -9.90 18.07 10.35
C ILE A 213 -10.99 17.12 9.84
N GLY A 214 -10.66 16.20 8.95
CA GLY A 214 -11.69 15.44 8.27
C GLY A 214 -11.19 14.53 7.15
N HIS A 215 -12.14 14.09 6.33
CA HIS A 215 -11.91 13.25 5.18
C HIS A 215 -12.17 14.02 3.89
N PHE A 216 -11.20 14.05 3.00
CA PHE A 216 -11.32 14.74 1.72
C PHE A 216 -11.44 13.73 0.59
N GLY A 217 -12.46 13.92 -0.26
CA GLY A 217 -12.69 13.06 -1.42
C GLY A 217 -13.35 11.74 -1.05
N SER A 218 -12.98 10.69 -1.78
CA SER A 218 -13.70 9.44 -1.78
C SER A 218 -12.79 8.23 -2.03
N ALA A 219 -13.27 7.23 -2.76
CA ALA A 219 -12.50 6.04 -3.10
C ALA A 219 -11.35 6.35 -4.08
N TRP A 220 -10.29 5.56 -3.96
CA TRP A 220 -8.99 5.78 -4.62
C TRP A 220 -9.03 6.01 -6.14
N GLN A 221 -9.99 5.44 -6.87
CA GLN A 221 -10.10 5.67 -8.31
C GLN A 221 -10.36 7.14 -8.67
N ASN A 222 -10.94 7.93 -7.76
CA ASN A 222 -11.32 9.33 -7.99
C ASN A 222 -10.18 10.33 -7.75
N GLN A 223 -9.00 9.85 -7.37
CA GLN A 223 -7.78 10.65 -7.34
C GLN A 223 -7.55 11.39 -8.68
N VAL A 224 -7.83 10.71 -9.81
CA VAL A 224 -7.50 11.16 -11.17
C VAL A 224 -8.60 10.98 -12.20
N PHE A 225 -9.74 10.39 -11.83
CA PHE A 225 -10.82 10.05 -12.75
C PHE A 225 -11.23 11.20 -13.71
N VAL A 226 -10.80 10.99 -14.95
CA VAL A 226 -11.16 11.75 -16.15
C VAL A 226 -11.80 10.74 -17.10
N PHE A 227 -13.03 11.00 -17.52
CA PHE A 227 -13.69 10.26 -18.59
C PHE A 227 -12.88 10.47 -19.89
N VAL A 228 -12.22 9.44 -20.41
CA VAL A 228 -11.60 9.50 -21.75
C VAL A 228 -12.35 8.51 -22.65
N CYS A 229 -13.38 9.00 -23.33
CA CYS A 229 -13.89 8.32 -24.53
C CYS A 229 -12.95 8.67 -25.69
N ASN A 230 -12.17 7.70 -26.17
CA ASN A 230 -11.50 7.82 -27.46
C ASN A 230 -12.51 7.47 -28.56
N ASN A 231 -12.85 8.42 -29.42
CA ASN A 231 -13.85 8.28 -30.48
C ASN A 231 -13.52 7.28 -31.60
N ASN A 232 -12.45 6.46 -31.50
CA ASN A 232 -11.97 5.65 -32.62
C ASN A 232 -11.47 4.24 -32.29
N ASN A 233 -11.79 3.64 -31.14
CA ASN A 233 -11.48 2.21 -30.93
C ASN A 233 -12.52 1.53 -30.01
N TYR A 234 -13.05 0.41 -30.49
CA TYR A 234 -14.08 -0.46 -29.88
C TYR A 234 -13.63 -1.21 -28.61
N TYR A 235 -12.72 -0.64 -27.81
CA TYR A 235 -12.31 -1.22 -26.53
C TYR A 235 -12.48 -0.20 -25.42
N CYS A 236 -13.73 -0.01 -24.99
CA CYS A 236 -14.04 0.52 -23.68
C CYS A 236 -13.64 -0.53 -22.64
N TYR A 237 -12.53 -0.32 -21.94
CA TYR A 237 -12.24 -1.09 -20.74
C TYR A 237 -13.33 -0.82 -19.70
N TYR A 238 -14.05 -1.89 -19.35
CA TYR A 238 -15.14 -1.95 -18.39
C TYR A 238 -14.76 -1.29 -17.05
N TYR A 239 -15.41 -0.17 -16.72
CA TYR A 239 -15.81 0.22 -15.35
C TYR A 239 -17.09 1.05 -15.44
N LEU A 240 -18.14 0.45 -16.00
CA LEU A 240 -19.51 0.94 -15.93
C LEU A 240 -20.17 0.35 -14.69
N PHE A 241 -20.12 1.06 -13.56
CA PHE A 241 -21.19 1.06 -12.57
C PHE A 241 -21.02 2.25 -11.60
N CYS A 242 -22.05 3.08 -11.55
CA CYS A 242 -22.44 3.99 -10.47
C CYS A 242 -21.79 5.40 -10.32
N TYR A 243 -22.64 6.39 -10.62
CA TYR A 243 -22.76 7.78 -10.13
C TYR A 243 -22.33 8.93 -11.06
N LYS A 244 -23.34 9.58 -11.64
CA LYS A 244 -23.30 10.72 -12.59
C LYS A 244 -22.76 12.05 -12.04
N ASN A 245 -22.29 12.14 -10.79
CA ASN A 245 -21.93 13.42 -10.14
C ASN A 245 -20.47 13.50 -9.64
N TRP A 246 -19.60 12.57 -10.01
CA TRP A 246 -18.27 12.46 -9.42
C TRP A 246 -17.20 13.02 -10.36
N ASN A 247 -16.79 14.26 -10.09
CA ASN A 247 -15.64 14.89 -10.73
C ASN A 247 -14.37 14.29 -10.13
N GLY A 248 -13.83 13.25 -10.78
CA GLY A 248 -12.64 12.51 -10.39
C GLY A 248 -11.32 13.26 -10.41
N LEU A 249 -11.24 14.44 -9.82
CA LEU A 249 -10.04 15.26 -9.82
C LEU A 249 -9.59 15.58 -8.39
N GLU A 250 -9.88 14.69 -7.45
CA GLU A 250 -9.75 14.99 -6.01
C GLU A 250 -8.34 15.45 -5.64
N PHE A 251 -7.29 14.74 -6.09
CA PHE A 251 -5.91 15.16 -5.81
C PHE A 251 -5.53 16.50 -6.47
N LYS A 252 -6.11 16.80 -7.63
CA LYS A 252 -5.93 18.10 -8.29
C LYS A 252 -6.61 19.21 -7.47
N GLU A 253 -7.81 18.97 -6.95
CA GLU A 253 -8.61 19.97 -6.23
C GLU A 253 -8.14 20.17 -4.77
N PHE A 254 -7.47 19.18 -4.16
CA PHE A 254 -6.84 19.37 -2.86
C PHE A 254 -5.68 20.37 -3.01
N PRO A 255 -5.58 21.47 -2.26
CA PRO A 255 -4.58 22.52 -2.49
C PRO A 255 -3.25 22.33 -1.73
N GLY A 256 -3.14 21.29 -0.90
CA GLY A 256 -1.97 21.02 -0.05
C GLY A 256 -1.05 19.90 -0.56
N SER A 257 -0.07 19.51 0.28
CA SER A 257 0.78 18.34 0.02
C SER A 257 -0.03 17.05 0.15
N ILE A 258 0.33 16.02 -0.62
CA ILE A 258 -0.34 14.71 -0.63
C ILE A 258 0.70 13.64 -0.32
N VAL A 259 0.41 12.74 0.61
CA VAL A 259 1.30 11.66 1.01
C VAL A 259 0.58 10.32 0.81
N MET A 260 1.19 9.44 0.01
CA MET A 260 0.71 8.08 -0.22
C MET A 260 1.46 7.10 0.67
N THR A 261 0.76 6.56 1.67
CA THR A 261 1.30 5.58 2.63
C THR A 261 1.34 4.17 2.07
N THR A 262 0.30 3.78 1.33
CA THR A 262 0.17 2.50 0.63
C THR A 262 -0.61 2.68 -0.68
N ASN A 263 -0.97 1.57 -1.33
CA ASN A 263 -1.90 1.59 -2.45
C ASN A 263 -3.26 2.20 -2.04
N CYS A 264 -4.05 2.72 -2.97
CA CYS A 264 -3.84 2.72 -4.42
C CYS A 264 -3.40 4.11 -4.89
N LEU A 265 -2.22 4.20 -5.50
CA LEU A 265 -1.79 5.39 -6.22
C LEU A 265 -2.10 5.23 -7.70
N MET A 266 -3.02 6.06 -8.21
CA MET A 266 -3.27 6.15 -9.64
C MET A 266 -2.14 6.90 -10.36
N PRO A 267 -1.85 6.61 -11.65
CA PRO A 267 -0.84 7.32 -12.43
C PRO A 267 -0.92 8.85 -12.24
N PRO A 268 0.07 9.46 -11.56
CA PRO A 268 -0.05 10.84 -11.13
C PRO A 268 -0.13 11.82 -12.30
N ARG A 269 -0.98 12.85 -12.19
CA ARG A 269 -1.13 13.89 -13.22
C ARG A 269 -0.23 15.09 -12.93
N ARG A 270 0.29 15.73 -13.99
CA ARG A 270 1.21 16.89 -13.94
C ARG A 270 0.77 18.01 -12.97
N ARG A 271 -0.54 18.21 -12.78
CA ARG A 271 -1.11 19.30 -11.96
C ARG A 271 -0.87 19.19 -10.45
N TYR A 272 -0.47 18.03 -9.94
CA TYR A 272 -0.21 17.84 -8.51
C TYR A 272 1.04 17.00 -8.23
N LYS A 273 1.78 16.57 -9.26
CA LYS A 273 3.01 15.75 -9.10
C LYS A 273 4.03 16.44 -8.20
N ASP A 274 4.15 17.76 -8.28
CA ASP A 274 5.14 18.57 -7.54
C ASP A 274 4.86 18.67 -6.02
N ARG A 275 3.70 18.19 -5.58
CA ARG A 275 3.24 18.19 -4.18
C ARG A 275 2.75 16.82 -3.72
N LEU A 276 3.03 15.77 -4.49
CA LEU A 276 2.79 14.38 -4.15
C LEU A 276 4.08 13.75 -3.61
N PHE A 277 3.96 12.99 -2.54
CA PHE A 277 5.04 12.24 -1.92
C PHE A 277 4.62 10.77 -1.76
N THR A 278 5.57 9.87 -1.96
CA THR A 278 5.40 8.44 -1.68
C THR A 278 6.27 8.05 -0.49
N ILE A 279 5.79 7.10 0.31
CA ILE A 279 6.51 6.56 1.47
C ILE A 279 6.35 5.04 1.51
N ASN A 280 7.04 4.37 2.44
CA ASN A 280 6.93 2.93 2.68
C ASN A 280 7.13 2.12 1.39
N ALA A 281 6.18 1.23 1.06
CA ALA A 281 6.24 0.40 -0.13
C ALA A 281 5.75 1.11 -1.42
N VAL A 282 5.26 2.35 -1.32
CA VAL A 282 4.76 3.10 -2.48
C VAL A 282 5.91 3.76 -3.20
N GLY A 283 5.95 3.62 -4.52
CA GLY A 283 6.87 4.36 -5.39
C GLY A 283 6.22 4.67 -6.72
N TYR A 284 6.58 5.81 -7.30
CA TYR A 284 6.21 6.16 -8.66
C TYR A 284 7.30 7.04 -9.28
N GLU A 285 7.65 6.79 -10.53
CA GLU A 285 8.72 7.52 -11.22
C GLU A 285 8.47 9.04 -11.25
N GLY A 286 9.49 9.80 -10.87
CA GLY A 286 9.44 11.27 -10.82
C GLY A 286 8.60 11.83 -9.67
N ILE A 287 8.15 11.00 -8.73
CA ILE A 287 7.53 11.43 -7.47
C ILE A 287 8.56 11.24 -6.35
N PRO A 288 8.82 12.26 -5.51
CA PRO A 288 9.70 12.12 -4.36
C PRO A 288 9.27 10.96 -3.44
N HIS A 289 10.24 10.12 -3.07
CA HIS A 289 10.08 9.07 -2.08
C HIS A 289 10.79 9.49 -0.79
N VAL A 290 10.08 9.51 0.33
CA VAL A 290 10.56 10.08 1.60
C VAL A 290 10.33 9.12 2.76
N ASP A 291 11.24 9.11 3.73
CA ASP A 291 11.06 8.33 4.97
C ASP A 291 10.55 9.25 6.09
N ILE A 292 9.24 9.27 6.29
CA ILE A 292 8.61 10.13 7.30
C ILE A 292 8.80 9.63 8.74
N SER A 293 9.46 8.49 8.96
CA SER A 293 9.95 8.14 10.30
C SER A 293 11.18 8.99 10.70
N ASN A 294 11.83 9.62 9.71
CA ASN A 294 12.94 10.55 9.89
C ASN A 294 12.45 12.01 9.86
N SER A 295 12.89 12.81 10.84
CA SER A 295 12.51 14.23 10.96
C SER A 295 12.93 15.10 9.78
N LYS A 296 14.05 14.78 9.12
CA LYS A 296 14.54 15.54 7.97
C LYS A 296 13.62 15.39 6.76
N ASP A 297 13.21 14.16 6.47
CA ASP A 297 12.34 13.84 5.34
C ASP A 297 10.90 14.25 5.61
N MET A 298 10.45 14.14 6.86
CA MET A 298 9.18 14.73 7.33
C MET A 298 9.12 16.24 7.05
N ALA A 299 10.21 16.97 7.31
CA ALA A 299 10.26 18.41 7.07
C ALA A 299 10.03 18.77 5.60
N VAL A 300 10.50 17.95 4.65
CA VAL A 300 10.27 18.19 3.21
C VAL A 300 8.78 18.26 2.87
N VAL A 301 7.98 17.34 3.43
CA VAL A 301 6.52 17.30 3.21
C VAL A 301 5.84 18.52 3.85
N ILE A 302 6.24 18.84 5.07
CA ILE A 302 5.70 19.96 5.87
C ILE A 302 6.01 21.31 5.21
N ASP A 303 7.26 21.53 4.81
CA ASP A 303 7.71 22.77 4.15
C ASP A 303 7.00 22.96 2.81
N LYS A 304 6.81 21.87 2.05
CA LYS A 304 5.98 21.92 0.84
C LYS A 304 4.55 22.36 1.18
N ALA A 305 3.93 21.83 2.23
CA ALA A 305 2.57 22.21 2.62
C ALA A 305 2.47 23.69 3.05
N LEU A 306 3.49 24.21 3.75
CA LEU A 306 3.58 25.62 4.14
C LEU A 306 3.75 26.55 2.94
N SER A 307 4.47 26.11 1.90
CA SER A 307 4.69 26.87 0.67
C SER A 307 3.46 26.99 -0.25
N LEU A 308 2.50 26.06 -0.12
CA LEU A 308 1.28 26.02 -0.94
C LEU A 308 0.19 26.92 -0.37
N GLU A 309 -0.77 27.36 -1.19
CA GLU A 309 -1.83 28.28 -0.76
C GLU A 309 -2.65 27.71 0.42
N GLY A 310 -3.05 26.44 0.32
CA GLY A 310 -4.01 25.82 1.24
C GLY A 310 -5.45 26.08 0.81
N PHE A 311 -6.42 25.80 1.68
CA PHE A 311 -7.82 26.15 1.41
C PHE A 311 -8.06 27.63 1.72
N ASN A 312 -8.67 28.35 0.78
CA ASN A 312 -8.92 29.79 0.90
C ASN A 312 -10.24 30.12 1.63
N GLU A 313 -11.27 29.27 1.49
CA GLU A 313 -12.58 29.47 2.11
C GLU A 313 -13.23 28.14 2.49
N VAL A 314 -14.18 28.17 3.43
CA VAL A 314 -15.05 27.03 3.74
C VAL A 314 -15.98 26.81 2.55
N LYS A 315 -15.65 25.89 1.64
CA LYS A 315 -16.62 25.39 0.65
C LYS A 315 -17.64 24.54 1.40
N ARG A 316 -18.84 25.09 1.62
CA ARG A 316 -19.99 24.36 2.18
C ARG A 316 -20.51 23.31 1.21
#